data_AF-A0A7Z9D6R8-F1
#
_entry.id   AF-A0A7Z9D6R8-F1
#
_cell.length_a   1.000
_cell.length_b   1.000
_cell.length_c   1.000
_cell.angle_alpha   90.00
_cell.angle_beta   90.00
_cell.angle_gamma   90.00
#
_symmetry.space_group_name_H-M   'P 1'
#
loop_
_entity.id
_entity.type
_entity.pdbx_description
1 polymer ?
#
loop_
_entity_poly.entity_id
_entity_poly.type
_entity_poly.pdbx_seq_one_letter_code
_entity_poly.pdbx_strand_id
1 'polypeptide(L)'
;MMTPRPTVVSAPSRRTVLFGFSALGAAALTGCVPLSSSKKAEESPSDTATTTSASSSSSPSHSTYSPSTSASSSSSGSSSPVDPAQFIADWQKYVGDAKLPTKGDSGYVPATGSSPAQNVPEPDINEEASRKNTLEGSYQTLLAFQSAFNYLSLTGKDEPIKKLIFPQDFSMKLEVEKHHNLYSSKGWIEGYNRSVKISDHRPAVAFSDTVIGVSWYFSESYEKFIVHQAGGTNEEVPARTSEGIMTTIYENGVWKVISNDYLKQHYSYLTSQGREKGGH
;
A
#
# COMPACT_ATOMS: atom_id res chain seq x y z
N MET A 1 -44.35 37.65 20.02
CA MET A 1 -43.10 37.86 19.27
C MET A 1 -42.21 36.66 19.53
N MET A 2 -42.16 35.71 18.60
CA MET A 2 -41.36 34.48 18.68
C MET A 2 -40.12 34.65 17.81
N THR A 3 -38.95 34.59 18.43
CA THR A 3 -37.63 34.60 17.77
C THR A 3 -37.37 33.24 17.12
N PRO A 4 -36.93 33.16 15.84
CA PRO A 4 -36.59 31.89 15.23
C PRO A 4 -35.19 31.42 15.66
N ARG A 5 -35.10 30.10 15.88
CA ARG A 5 -33.90 29.32 16.24
C ARG A 5 -32.95 29.24 15.02
N PRO A 6 -31.62 29.37 15.19
CA PRO A 6 -30.70 29.28 14.07
C PRO A 6 -30.60 27.82 13.59
N THR A 7 -30.85 27.63 12.30
CA THR A 7 -30.58 26.37 11.58
C THR A 7 -29.07 26.23 11.43
N VAL A 8 -28.48 25.26 12.13
CA VAL A 8 -27.09 24.85 11.89
C VAL A 8 -27.06 24.20 10.51
N VAL A 9 -26.57 24.93 9.52
CA VAL A 9 -26.23 24.39 8.21
C VAL A 9 -25.02 23.47 8.41
N SER A 10 -25.26 22.16 8.37
CA SER A 10 -24.21 21.15 8.34
C SER A 10 -23.36 21.39 7.09
N ALA A 11 -22.16 21.92 7.28
CA ALA A 11 -21.17 22.05 6.21
C ALA A 11 -20.81 20.64 5.70
N PRO A 12 -20.68 20.43 4.38
CA PRO A 12 -20.31 19.13 3.85
C PRO A 12 -18.91 18.75 4.36
N SER A 13 -18.86 17.61 5.04
CA SER A 13 -17.64 16.94 5.46
C SER A 13 -16.68 16.83 4.28
N ARG A 14 -15.47 17.38 4.43
CA ARG A 14 -14.36 17.20 3.48
C ARG A 14 -14.01 15.70 3.48
N ARG A 15 -14.54 14.95 2.51
CA ARG A 15 -14.08 13.59 2.25
C ARG A 15 -12.64 13.70 1.77
N THR A 16 -11.68 13.41 2.65
CA THR A 16 -10.30 13.09 2.26
C THR A 16 -10.38 11.88 1.33
N VAL A 17 -10.25 12.12 0.02
CA VAL A 17 -10.14 11.06 -0.98
C VAL A 17 -8.76 10.45 -0.84
N LEU A 18 -8.64 9.42 -0.02
CA LEU A 18 -7.45 8.59 0.03
C LEU A 18 -7.38 7.72 -1.24
N PHE A 19 -6.18 7.62 -1.81
CA PHE A 19 -5.81 7.01 -3.09
C PHE A 19 -5.86 7.98 -4.29
N GLY A 20 -4.73 8.64 -4.55
CA GLY A 20 -4.38 9.28 -5.83
C GLY A 20 -3.86 8.31 -6.90
N PHE A 21 -3.74 7.01 -6.59
CA PHE A 21 -3.19 6.02 -7.52
C PHE A 21 -4.21 5.46 -8.53
N SER A 22 -5.50 5.72 -8.36
CA SER A 22 -6.55 5.28 -9.27
C SER A 22 -6.74 6.30 -10.41
N ALA A 23 -5.72 6.49 -11.24
CA ALA A 23 -5.86 7.26 -12.47
C ALA A 23 -6.13 6.36 -13.70
N LEU A 24 -6.00 5.04 -13.53
CA LEU A 24 -6.57 4.05 -14.44
C LEU A 24 -7.99 3.74 -13.97
N GLY A 25 -8.96 4.43 -14.56
CA GLY A 25 -10.38 4.14 -14.39
C GLY A 25 -10.68 2.68 -14.73
N ALA A 26 -11.68 2.11 -14.07
CA ALA A 26 -12.17 0.77 -14.36
C ALA A 26 -12.83 0.72 -15.74
N ALA A 27 -12.03 0.64 -16.81
CA ALA A 27 -12.50 0.21 -18.12
C ALA A 27 -12.82 -1.30 -18.00
N ALA A 28 -14.11 -1.59 -17.93
CA ALA A 28 -14.65 -2.94 -17.86
C ALA A 28 -14.07 -3.83 -18.97
N LEU A 29 -13.30 -4.86 -18.59
CA LEU A 29 -13.06 -6.00 -19.45
C LEU A 29 -14.36 -6.82 -19.54
N THR A 30 -15.33 -6.33 -20.32
CA THR A 30 -16.49 -7.12 -20.76
C THR A 30 -16.00 -8.06 -21.86
N GLY A 31 -15.25 -9.08 -21.46
CA GLY A 31 -14.93 -10.25 -22.28
C GLY A 31 -15.82 -11.40 -21.86
N CYS A 32 -16.96 -11.56 -22.55
CA CYS A 32 -17.89 -12.66 -22.34
C CYS A 32 -17.20 -14.02 -22.58
N VAL A 33 -17.16 -14.87 -21.54
CA VAL A 33 -17.00 -16.32 -21.71
C VAL A 33 -18.31 -16.95 -21.21
N PRO A 34 -19.03 -17.73 -22.04
CA PRO A 34 -20.36 -18.21 -21.67
C PRO A 34 -20.26 -19.28 -20.56
N LEU A 35 -20.76 -18.91 -19.38
CA LEU A 35 -21.19 -19.85 -18.34
C LEU A 35 -22.48 -20.52 -18.81
N SER A 36 -22.36 -21.71 -19.41
CA SER A 36 -23.49 -22.60 -19.61
C SER A 36 -24.02 -23.08 -18.26
N SER A 37 -25.16 -22.55 -17.84
CA SER A 37 -25.97 -23.08 -16.74
C SER A 37 -27.35 -23.42 -17.26
N SER A 38 -27.74 -24.70 -17.13
CA SER A 38 -29.09 -25.29 -17.09
C SER A 38 -28.86 -26.81 -17.13
N LYS A 39 -29.49 -27.69 -16.35
CA LYS A 39 -30.80 -27.64 -15.68
C LYS A 39 -30.91 -28.82 -14.70
N LYS A 40 -31.69 -28.61 -13.65
CA LYS A 40 -32.27 -29.58 -12.71
C LYS A 40 -32.95 -30.76 -13.43
N ALA A 41 -32.75 -31.98 -12.95
CA ALA A 41 -33.72 -33.07 -13.01
C ALA A 41 -33.50 -34.03 -11.83
N GLU A 42 -34.63 -34.50 -11.32
CA GLU A 42 -34.91 -35.27 -10.12
C GLU A 42 -34.96 -36.79 -10.46
N GLU A 43 -34.82 -37.66 -9.44
CA GLU A 43 -35.43 -39.01 -9.28
C GLU A 43 -34.44 -40.13 -8.81
N SER A 44 -34.46 -40.40 -7.48
CA SER A 44 -34.52 -41.69 -6.70
C SER A 44 -33.82 -43.01 -7.14
N PRO A 45 -33.72 -44.06 -6.26
CA PRO A 45 -33.44 -44.16 -4.81
C PRO A 45 -32.48 -45.33 -4.41
N SER A 46 -32.37 -45.57 -3.08
CA SER A 46 -31.96 -46.81 -2.35
C SER A 46 -30.46 -47.13 -2.23
N ASP A 47 -29.89 -47.61 -1.12
CA ASP A 47 -30.41 -48.06 0.18
C ASP A 47 -29.25 -48.14 1.21
N THR A 48 -29.55 -47.81 2.49
CA THR A 48 -29.25 -48.54 3.76
C THR A 48 -27.83 -49.14 3.97
N ALA A 49 -27.07 -48.94 5.06
CA ALA A 49 -27.43 -48.93 6.48
C ALA A 49 -26.32 -48.34 7.39
N THR A 50 -26.77 -47.84 8.53
CA THR A 50 -26.01 -47.34 9.69
C THR A 50 -25.90 -48.43 10.75
N THR A 51 -24.78 -48.55 11.47
CA THR A 51 -24.73 -49.02 12.87
C THR A 51 -23.48 -48.43 13.58
N THR A 52 -23.65 -47.46 14.47
CA THR A 52 -23.78 -47.54 15.95
C THR A 52 -22.45 -47.37 16.70
N SER A 53 -22.40 -46.31 17.50
CA SER A 53 -21.38 -45.93 18.47
C SER A 53 -21.55 -46.62 19.84
N ALA A 54 -20.46 -46.93 20.54
CA ALA A 54 -20.36 -46.88 22.02
C ALA A 54 -18.93 -47.09 22.57
N SER A 55 -18.46 -46.07 23.31
CA SER A 55 -17.85 -46.08 24.66
C SER A 55 -16.52 -46.79 25.03
N SER A 56 -15.69 -45.98 25.72
CA SER A 56 -14.97 -46.19 27.00
C SER A 56 -13.46 -46.56 27.06
N SER A 57 -12.73 -45.72 27.84
CA SER A 57 -11.49 -45.92 28.67
C SER A 57 -10.23 -46.51 28.01
N SER A 58 -8.96 -46.16 28.28
CA SER A 58 -8.26 -45.62 29.47
C SER A 58 -6.79 -45.32 29.08
N SER A 59 -6.11 -44.38 29.74
CA SER A 59 -4.63 -44.17 29.79
C SER A 59 -3.88 -45.39 30.40
N PRO A 60 -2.52 -45.54 30.42
CA PRO A 60 -1.44 -44.51 30.42
C PRO A 60 -0.07 -44.84 29.77
N SER A 61 0.86 -43.85 29.69
CA SER A 61 2.26 -43.87 30.22
C SER A 61 3.36 -43.19 29.36
N HIS A 62 4.07 -42.25 30.03
CA HIS A 62 5.50 -41.86 30.00
C HIS A 62 6.40 -41.96 28.75
N SER A 63 7.08 -40.84 28.42
CA SER A 63 8.56 -40.79 28.30
C SER A 63 9.11 -39.37 28.42
N THR A 64 10.17 -39.21 29.22
CA THR A 64 10.97 -38.03 29.53
C THR A 64 12.24 -37.96 28.69
N TYR A 65 12.66 -36.78 28.18
CA TYR A 65 14.08 -36.48 27.89
C TYR A 65 14.40 -34.97 28.03
N SER A 66 15.59 -34.71 28.58
CA SER A 66 16.17 -33.49 29.17
C SER A 66 16.59 -32.36 28.19
N PRO A 67 16.86 -31.13 28.70
CA PRO A 67 17.29 -29.98 27.91
C PRO A 67 18.82 -29.92 27.75
N SER A 68 19.30 -29.40 26.62
CA SER A 68 20.71 -29.02 26.42
C SER A 68 20.82 -27.53 26.19
N THR A 69 21.55 -26.87 27.10
CA THR A 69 21.92 -25.46 27.11
C THR A 69 23.12 -25.22 26.19
N SER A 70 23.01 -24.26 25.28
CA SER A 70 24.16 -23.59 24.67
C SER A 70 23.88 -22.10 24.58
N ALA A 71 24.50 -21.36 25.49
CA ALA A 71 24.48 -19.91 25.53
C ALA A 71 25.36 -19.36 24.39
N SER A 72 24.73 -18.66 23.45
CA SER A 72 25.40 -17.75 22.53
C SER A 72 24.92 -16.35 22.88
N SER A 73 25.75 -15.58 23.56
CA SER A 73 25.50 -14.19 23.90
C SER A 73 25.62 -13.31 22.64
N SER A 74 24.54 -13.20 21.87
CA SER A 74 24.34 -12.05 20.99
C SER A 74 23.67 -10.96 21.81
N SER A 75 24.39 -9.86 22.03
CA SER A 75 23.87 -8.61 22.57
C SER A 75 22.83 -8.02 21.61
N SER A 76 21.60 -8.56 21.62
CA SER A 76 20.44 -7.88 21.07
C SER A 76 20.09 -6.79 22.07
N GLY A 77 20.52 -5.56 21.77
CA GLY A 77 20.21 -4.38 22.56
C GLY A 77 18.72 -4.37 22.87
N SER A 78 18.41 -4.56 24.16
CA SER A 78 17.09 -4.30 24.72
C SER A 78 16.78 -2.84 24.44
N SER A 79 16.07 -2.58 23.34
CA SER A 79 15.65 -1.24 22.99
C SER A 79 14.59 -0.87 23.99
N SER A 80 14.96 -0.02 24.95
CA SER A 80 13.98 0.72 25.74
C SER A 80 12.94 1.31 24.77
N PRO A 81 11.64 1.31 25.12
CA PRO A 81 10.61 1.82 24.22
C PRO A 81 10.95 3.27 23.86
N VAL A 82 11.29 3.50 22.60
CA VAL A 82 11.53 4.87 22.10
C VAL A 82 10.20 5.59 22.18
N ASP A 83 10.19 6.74 22.87
CA ASP A 83 8.98 7.54 22.97
C ASP A 83 8.51 7.96 21.56
N PRO A 84 7.21 7.81 21.23
CA PRO A 84 6.70 8.16 19.92
C PRO A 84 7.00 9.61 19.50
N ALA A 85 6.95 10.58 20.42
CA ALA A 85 7.26 11.96 20.08
C ALA A 85 8.75 12.17 19.81
N GLN A 86 9.62 11.47 20.53
CA GLN A 86 11.07 11.47 20.26
C GLN A 86 11.41 10.82 18.92
N PHE A 87 10.72 9.73 18.55
CA PHE A 87 10.95 9.04 17.28
C PHE A 87 10.70 9.96 16.07
N ILE A 88 9.75 10.89 16.19
CA ILE A 88 9.42 11.85 15.14
C ILE A 88 9.94 13.26 15.39
N ALA A 89 10.87 13.48 16.32
CA ALA A 89 11.25 14.83 16.74
C ALA A 89 11.82 15.71 15.60
N ASP A 90 12.48 15.12 14.60
CA ASP A 90 13.13 15.81 13.49
C ASP A 90 12.30 15.81 12.18
N TRP A 91 11.00 15.51 12.26
CA TRP A 91 10.16 15.30 11.07
C TRP A 91 10.09 16.51 10.12
N GLN A 92 10.25 17.74 10.63
CA GLN A 92 10.16 18.95 9.79
C GLN A 92 11.21 18.98 8.68
N LYS A 93 12.36 18.30 8.82
CA LYS A 93 13.42 18.29 7.80
C LYS A 93 13.00 17.58 6.50
N TYR A 94 11.92 16.80 6.52
CA TYR A 94 11.42 16.04 5.38
C TYR A 94 10.31 16.75 4.59
N VAL A 95 9.83 17.90 5.07
CA VAL A 95 8.73 18.66 4.47
C VAL A 95 9.20 19.35 3.19
N GLY A 96 8.32 19.42 2.20
CA GLY A 96 8.57 20.14 0.94
C GLY A 96 8.58 19.22 -0.28
N ASP A 97 9.10 19.75 -1.39
CA ASP A 97 9.12 19.03 -2.66
C ASP A 97 10.01 17.79 -2.55
N ALA A 98 9.42 16.63 -2.85
CA ALA A 98 10.09 15.35 -2.72
C ALA A 98 10.95 15.08 -3.96
N LYS A 99 12.26 14.92 -3.75
CA LYS A 99 13.16 14.44 -4.78
C LYS A 99 13.11 12.92 -4.86
N LEU A 100 12.48 12.38 -5.91
CA LEU A 100 12.35 10.94 -6.07
C LEU A 100 13.70 10.28 -6.44
N PRO A 101 14.14 9.24 -5.70
CA PRO A 101 15.44 8.61 -5.94
C PRO A 101 15.40 7.76 -7.22
N THR A 102 16.32 8.05 -8.14
CA THR A 102 16.45 7.34 -9.42
C THR A 102 17.92 7.07 -9.74
N LYS A 103 18.16 6.00 -10.51
CA LYS A 103 19.50 5.62 -10.95
C LYS A 103 19.94 6.50 -12.12
N GLY A 104 20.69 7.55 -11.81
CA GLY A 104 21.46 8.36 -12.77
C GLY A 104 20.66 8.92 -13.97
N ASP A 105 21.40 9.48 -14.92
CA ASP A 105 20.80 9.92 -16.19
C ASP A 105 20.57 8.71 -17.10
N SER A 106 19.31 8.52 -17.52
CA SER A 106 18.91 7.39 -18.36
C SER A 106 18.83 7.72 -19.85
N GLY A 107 18.91 9.00 -20.23
CA GLY A 107 18.54 9.42 -21.59
C GLY A 107 17.04 9.23 -21.87
N TYR A 108 16.21 9.59 -20.88
CA TYR A 108 14.76 9.47 -20.91
C TYR A 108 14.15 10.11 -22.18
N VAL A 109 13.27 9.36 -22.84
CA VAL A 109 12.46 9.83 -23.95
C VAL A 109 10.99 9.69 -23.56
N PRO A 110 10.20 10.78 -23.56
CA PRO A 110 8.79 10.71 -23.19
C PRO A 110 7.98 9.88 -24.19
N ALA A 111 6.88 9.31 -23.72
CA ALA A 111 5.89 8.65 -24.56
C ALA A 111 5.27 9.61 -25.58
N THR A 112 4.77 9.07 -26.67
CA THR A 112 4.01 9.80 -27.71
C THR A 112 2.69 9.09 -27.97
N GLY A 113 1.83 9.69 -28.80
CA GLY A 113 0.61 9.03 -29.27
C GLY A 113 0.82 7.74 -30.08
N SER A 114 2.07 7.36 -30.38
CA SER A 114 2.40 6.15 -31.14
C SER A 114 3.35 5.19 -30.44
N SER A 115 3.90 5.56 -29.28
CA SER A 115 4.94 4.78 -28.60
C SER A 115 4.99 5.07 -27.10
N PRO A 116 5.30 4.05 -26.26
CA PRO A 116 5.55 4.24 -24.84
C PRO A 116 6.85 5.02 -24.60
N ALA A 117 7.02 5.50 -23.38
CA ALA A 117 8.25 6.14 -22.94
C ALA A 117 9.43 5.16 -23.02
N GLN A 118 10.62 5.69 -23.31
CA GLN A 118 11.86 4.91 -23.39
C GLN A 118 12.86 5.40 -22.35
N ASN A 119 13.71 4.49 -21.90
CA ASN A 119 14.76 4.76 -20.92
C ASN A 119 14.23 5.50 -19.68
N VAL A 120 13.10 5.07 -19.12
CA VAL A 120 12.61 5.62 -17.84
C VAL A 120 13.66 5.34 -16.76
N PRO A 121 14.11 6.35 -15.99
CA PRO A 121 15.08 6.14 -14.91
C PRO A 121 14.55 5.11 -13.92
N GLU A 122 15.35 4.08 -13.64
CA GLU A 122 14.98 3.09 -12.64
C GLU A 122 14.99 3.71 -11.24
N PRO A 123 14.11 3.27 -10.32
CA PRO A 123 14.16 3.70 -8.94
C PRO A 123 15.47 3.28 -8.26
N ASP A 124 16.07 4.19 -7.49
CA ASP A 124 17.19 3.86 -6.61
C ASP A 124 16.66 3.50 -5.22
N ILE A 125 16.70 2.21 -4.88
CA ILE A 125 16.14 1.68 -3.64
C ILE A 125 17.28 1.43 -2.66
N ASN A 126 17.37 2.29 -1.64
CA ASN A 126 18.32 2.11 -0.55
C ASN A 126 17.84 1.03 0.44
N GLU A 127 18.18 -0.22 0.17
CA GLU A 127 17.80 -1.35 1.04
C GLU A 127 18.38 -1.23 2.45
N GLU A 128 19.56 -0.64 2.62
CA GLU A 128 20.18 -0.47 3.94
C GLU A 128 19.35 0.49 4.81
N ALA A 129 18.93 1.63 4.25
CA ALA A 129 18.07 2.59 4.94
C ALA A 129 16.73 1.94 5.33
N SER A 130 16.15 1.12 4.45
CA SER A 130 14.89 0.42 4.74
C SER A 130 15.01 -0.57 5.91
N ARG A 131 16.22 -1.04 6.26
CA ARG A 131 16.45 -1.96 7.39
C ARG A 131 16.77 -1.24 8.71
N LYS A 132 16.87 0.08 8.71
CA LYS A 132 17.13 0.88 9.92
C LYS A 132 15.80 1.31 10.53
N ASN A 133 15.55 0.88 11.77
CA ASN A 133 14.40 1.31 12.56
C ASN A 133 14.50 2.79 12.99
N THR A 134 14.29 3.69 12.04
CA THR A 134 14.42 5.15 12.19
C THR A 134 13.38 5.84 11.33
N LEU A 135 13.02 7.08 11.67
CA LEU A 135 12.15 7.90 10.83
C LEU A 135 12.73 8.10 9.42
N GLU A 136 14.06 8.24 9.31
CA GLU A 136 14.75 8.34 8.01
C GLU A 136 14.54 7.08 7.16
N GLY A 137 14.65 5.88 7.76
CA GLY A 137 14.37 4.62 7.06
C GLY A 137 12.94 4.54 6.52
N SER A 138 11.97 5.01 7.30
CA SER A 138 10.58 5.16 6.88
C SER A 138 10.44 6.15 5.71
N TYR A 139 11.05 7.34 5.83
CA TYR A 139 11.00 8.37 4.81
C TYR A 139 11.63 7.93 3.48
N GLN A 140 12.83 7.33 3.51
CA GLN A 140 13.51 6.83 2.33
C GLN A 140 12.70 5.71 1.65
N THR A 141 12.02 4.86 2.44
CA THR A 141 11.13 3.83 1.90
C THR A 141 9.92 4.45 1.20
N LEU A 142 9.34 5.51 1.77
CA LEU A 142 8.26 6.26 1.12
C LEU A 142 8.73 6.85 -0.22
N LEU A 143 9.88 7.55 -0.25
CA LEU A 143 10.40 8.14 -1.49
C LEU A 143 10.71 7.10 -2.56
N ALA A 144 11.33 5.98 -2.16
CA ALA A 144 11.58 4.86 -3.05
C ALA A 144 10.28 4.29 -3.62
N PHE A 145 9.22 4.18 -2.81
CA PHE A 145 7.90 3.74 -3.28
C PHE A 145 7.30 4.72 -4.28
N GLN A 146 7.39 6.04 -4.02
CA GLN A 146 6.88 7.05 -4.95
C GLN A 146 7.64 7.05 -6.28
N SER A 147 8.96 6.80 -6.24
CA SER A 147 9.78 6.61 -7.45
C SER A 147 9.41 5.33 -8.20
N ALA A 148 9.26 4.21 -7.48
CA ALA A 148 8.87 2.93 -8.06
C ALA A 148 7.45 2.94 -8.64
N PHE A 149 6.53 3.69 -8.05
CA PHE A 149 5.20 3.90 -8.60
C PHE A 149 5.26 4.67 -9.92
N ASN A 150 6.05 5.75 -9.98
CA ASN A 150 6.24 6.51 -11.22
C ASN A 150 6.86 5.64 -12.34
N TYR A 151 7.87 4.82 -12.00
CA TYR A 151 8.47 3.86 -12.92
C TYR A 151 7.46 2.83 -13.42
N LEU A 152 6.66 2.25 -12.53
CA LEU A 152 5.58 1.34 -12.87
C LEU A 152 4.57 2.02 -13.81
N SER A 153 4.16 3.25 -13.54
CA SER A 153 3.19 3.97 -14.37
C SER A 153 3.70 4.26 -15.78
N LEU A 154 5.00 4.48 -15.95
CA LEU A 154 5.62 4.80 -17.23
C LEU A 154 6.13 3.57 -18.02
N THR A 155 6.25 2.40 -17.38
CA THR A 155 6.86 1.21 -18.01
C THR A 155 6.08 -0.09 -17.85
N GLY A 156 5.15 -0.16 -16.90
CA GLY A 156 4.48 -1.41 -16.51
C GLY A 156 5.36 -2.42 -15.78
N LYS A 157 6.63 -2.11 -15.51
CA LYS A 157 7.56 -3.00 -14.82
C LYS A 157 7.35 -2.88 -13.30
N ASP A 158 6.95 -3.98 -12.68
CA ASP A 158 6.48 -4.01 -11.30
C ASP A 158 7.49 -4.54 -10.27
N GLU A 159 8.65 -5.03 -10.72
CA GLU A 159 9.66 -5.60 -9.84
C GLU A 159 10.14 -4.62 -8.74
N PRO A 160 10.40 -3.32 -9.02
CA PRO A 160 10.87 -2.40 -7.99
C PRO A 160 9.81 -2.14 -6.91
N ILE A 161 8.55 -1.90 -7.30
CA ILE A 161 7.48 -1.56 -6.35
C ILE A 161 7.11 -2.77 -5.48
N LYS A 162 7.16 -4.00 -6.03
CA LYS A 162 6.94 -5.23 -5.27
C LYS A 162 7.93 -5.43 -4.12
N LYS A 163 9.15 -4.87 -4.23
CA LYS A 163 10.14 -4.89 -3.13
C LYS A 163 9.79 -3.94 -1.99
N LEU A 164 8.91 -2.97 -2.21
CA LEU A 164 8.64 -1.89 -1.25
C LEU A 164 7.28 -2.06 -0.57
N ILE A 165 6.32 -2.71 -1.22
CA ILE A 165 4.98 -2.94 -0.67
C ILE A 165 4.97 -4.13 0.28
N PHE A 166 4.03 -4.12 1.22
CA PHE A 166 3.83 -5.26 2.10
C PHE A 166 3.22 -6.44 1.31
N PRO A 167 3.81 -7.65 1.34
CA PRO A 167 3.41 -8.74 0.46
C PRO A 167 1.98 -9.26 0.67
N GLN A 168 1.34 -8.98 1.81
CA GLN A 168 -0.04 -9.41 2.10
C GLN A 168 -1.07 -8.33 1.76
N ASP A 169 -0.64 -7.16 1.31
CA ASP A 169 -1.54 -6.04 1.00
C ASP A 169 -2.20 -6.21 -0.38
N PHE A 170 -3.43 -6.72 -0.38
CA PHE A 170 -4.19 -6.96 -1.59
C PHE A 170 -4.53 -5.68 -2.36
N SER A 171 -4.91 -4.61 -1.66
CA SER A 171 -5.26 -3.33 -2.31
C SER A 171 -4.06 -2.77 -3.08
N MET A 172 -2.86 -2.82 -2.48
CA MET A 172 -1.65 -2.36 -3.15
C MET A 172 -1.27 -3.24 -4.36
N LYS A 173 -1.39 -4.56 -4.23
CA LYS A 173 -1.15 -5.49 -5.35
C LYS A 173 -2.08 -5.21 -6.53
N LEU A 174 -3.36 -4.97 -6.27
CA LEU A 174 -4.34 -4.68 -7.31
C LEU A 174 -3.97 -3.42 -8.10
N GLU A 175 -3.52 -2.37 -7.42
CA GLU A 175 -3.04 -1.14 -8.10
C GLU A 175 -1.79 -1.38 -8.93
N VAL A 176 -0.87 -2.23 -8.45
CA VAL A 176 0.33 -2.63 -9.21
C VAL A 176 -0.06 -3.40 -10.48
N GLU A 177 -0.97 -4.37 -10.34
CA GLU A 177 -1.45 -5.21 -11.44
C GLU A 177 -2.16 -4.39 -12.52
N LYS A 178 -2.93 -3.36 -12.18
CA LYS A 178 -3.58 -2.48 -13.17
C LYS A 178 -2.58 -1.87 -14.15
N HIS A 179 -1.49 -1.31 -13.64
CA HIS A 179 -0.45 -0.70 -14.47
C HIS A 179 0.31 -1.77 -15.24
N HIS A 180 0.68 -2.87 -14.59
CA HIS A 180 1.35 -3.98 -15.29
C HIS A 180 0.51 -4.49 -16.47
N ASN A 181 -0.79 -4.71 -16.24
CA ASN A 181 -1.72 -5.24 -17.25
C ASN A 181 -1.93 -4.26 -18.42
N LEU A 182 -1.93 -2.95 -18.17
CA LEU A 182 -1.98 -1.93 -19.24
C LEU A 182 -0.85 -2.17 -20.24
N TYR A 183 0.40 -2.21 -19.77
CA TYR A 183 1.57 -2.38 -20.63
C TYR A 183 1.70 -3.78 -21.22
N SER A 184 1.36 -4.82 -20.46
CA SER A 184 1.30 -6.20 -20.96
C SER A 184 0.27 -6.36 -22.08
N SER A 185 -0.78 -5.53 -22.09
CA SER A 185 -1.76 -5.46 -23.18
C SER A 185 -1.35 -4.53 -24.32
N LYS A 186 -0.13 -3.98 -24.32
CA LYS A 186 0.38 -2.97 -25.28
C LYS A 186 -0.28 -1.59 -25.17
N GLY A 187 -0.88 -1.26 -24.02
CA GLY A 187 -1.25 0.12 -23.68
C GLY A 187 -0.06 0.89 -23.07
N TRP A 188 -0.19 2.21 -22.95
CA TRP A 188 0.82 3.07 -22.31
C TRP A 188 0.24 4.42 -21.88
N ILE A 189 1.00 5.19 -21.11
CA ILE A 189 0.62 6.52 -20.65
C ILE A 189 1.49 7.59 -21.34
N GLU A 190 0.85 8.56 -21.97
CA GLU A 190 1.46 9.73 -22.61
C GLU A 190 1.27 10.98 -21.77
N GLY A 191 2.32 11.79 -21.60
CA GLY A 191 2.23 13.08 -20.88
C GLY A 191 2.18 12.97 -19.36
N TYR A 192 2.48 11.80 -18.78
CA TYR A 192 2.46 11.59 -17.34
C TYR A 192 3.62 12.32 -16.64
N ASN A 193 3.36 13.55 -16.22
CA ASN A 193 4.29 14.40 -15.47
C ASN A 193 3.75 14.59 -14.06
N ARG A 194 4.46 14.04 -13.05
CA ARG A 194 4.00 13.92 -11.67
C ARG A 194 5.00 14.54 -10.70
N SER A 195 4.48 15.26 -9.71
CA SER A 195 5.25 15.78 -8.57
C SER A 195 4.65 15.37 -7.24
N VAL A 196 5.52 15.18 -6.24
CA VAL A 196 5.15 14.84 -4.87
C VAL A 196 5.71 15.88 -3.93
N LYS A 197 4.91 16.27 -2.94
CA LYS A 197 5.32 17.17 -1.86
C LYS A 197 4.91 16.58 -0.54
N ILE A 198 5.85 16.46 0.38
CA ILE A 198 5.60 16.06 1.75
C ILE A 198 4.97 17.24 2.48
N SER A 199 3.84 16.99 3.11
CA SER A 199 3.07 18.01 3.81
C SER A 199 3.78 18.44 5.09
N ASP A 200 3.52 19.68 5.50
CA ASP A 200 3.89 20.25 6.80
C ASP A 200 3.00 19.76 7.96
N HIS A 201 2.19 18.71 7.74
CA HIS A 201 1.49 18.04 8.82
C HIS A 201 2.42 17.06 9.53
N ARG A 202 2.48 17.16 10.86
CA ARG A 202 3.24 16.23 11.70
C ARG A 202 2.83 14.78 11.39
N PRO A 203 3.77 13.88 11.03
CA PRO A 203 3.45 12.48 10.79
C PRO A 203 2.82 11.84 12.03
N ALA A 204 1.81 11.00 11.81
CA ALA A 204 1.29 10.17 12.88
C ALA A 204 2.21 8.95 13.03
N VAL A 205 2.54 8.60 14.26
CA VAL A 205 3.35 7.42 14.58
C VAL A 205 2.62 6.58 15.62
N ALA A 206 2.73 5.26 15.49
CA ALA A 206 2.19 4.33 16.47
C ALA A 206 3.09 3.10 16.59
N PHE A 207 3.10 2.53 17.79
CA PHE A 207 3.99 1.44 18.19
C PHE A 207 3.15 0.25 18.70
N SER A 208 3.61 -0.95 18.37
CA SER A 208 3.32 -2.18 19.10
C SER A 208 4.62 -2.90 19.43
N ASP A 209 4.50 -4.06 20.07
CA ASP A 209 5.64 -4.92 20.42
C ASP A 209 6.42 -5.39 19.17
N THR A 210 5.77 -5.46 18.01
CA THR A 210 6.35 -6.04 16.79
C THR A 210 6.38 -5.10 15.59
N VAL A 211 5.62 -4.00 15.61
CA VAL A 211 5.44 -3.10 14.46
C VAL A 211 5.54 -1.64 14.87
N ILE A 212 6.20 -0.85 14.03
CA ILE A 212 6.16 0.62 14.10
C ILE A 212 5.51 1.12 12.82
N GLY A 213 4.45 1.92 12.94
CA GLY A 213 3.78 2.56 11.81
C GLY A 213 4.06 4.06 11.78
N VAL A 214 4.41 4.58 10.60
CA VAL A 214 4.54 6.02 10.34
C VAL A 214 3.63 6.39 9.18
N SER A 215 2.69 7.30 9.41
CA SER A 215 1.78 7.84 8.41
C SER A 215 2.26 9.22 7.95
N TRP A 216 2.68 9.30 6.69
CA TRP A 216 3.14 10.51 6.05
C TRP A 216 2.01 11.17 5.28
N TYR A 217 1.82 12.47 5.49
CA TYR A 217 0.92 13.31 4.73
C TYR A 217 1.66 13.88 3.53
N PHE A 218 1.07 13.78 2.35
CA PHE A 218 1.68 14.30 1.13
C PHE A 218 0.61 14.84 0.20
N SER A 219 1.04 15.67 -0.73
CA SER A 219 0.28 16.04 -1.92
C SER A 219 0.97 15.47 -3.15
N GLU A 220 0.16 15.06 -4.10
CA GLU A 220 0.58 14.59 -5.40
C GLU A 220 -0.17 15.41 -6.44
N SER A 221 0.55 15.85 -7.47
CA SER A 221 -0.05 16.48 -8.62
C SER A 221 0.48 15.87 -9.90
N TYR A 222 -0.37 15.81 -10.91
CA TYR A 222 0.01 15.45 -12.26
C TYR A 222 -0.67 16.38 -13.26
N GLU A 223 0.00 16.61 -14.38
CA GLU A 223 -0.54 17.33 -15.53
C GLU A 223 -1.58 16.48 -16.28
N LYS A 224 -2.24 17.06 -17.28
CA LYS A 224 -3.13 16.30 -18.17
C LYS A 224 -2.29 15.21 -18.86
N PHE A 225 -2.80 13.99 -18.89
CA PHE A 225 -2.15 12.88 -19.58
C PHE A 225 -3.18 12.02 -20.33
N ILE A 226 -2.70 11.13 -21.19
CA ILE A 226 -3.53 10.24 -22.00
C ILE A 226 -3.15 8.79 -21.70
N VAL A 227 -4.14 7.95 -21.44
CA VAL A 227 -3.97 6.50 -21.38
C VAL A 227 -4.34 5.94 -22.75
N HIS A 228 -3.36 5.38 -23.45
CA HIS A 228 -3.54 4.63 -24.69
C HIS A 228 -3.84 3.17 -24.34
N GLN A 229 -5.01 2.67 -24.71
CA GLN A 229 -5.41 1.29 -24.48
C GLN A 229 -5.06 0.40 -25.67
N ALA A 230 -4.91 -0.90 -25.41
CA ALA A 230 -4.61 -1.93 -26.42
C ALA A 230 -5.52 -1.91 -27.67
N GLY A 231 -6.79 -1.53 -27.48
CA GLY A 231 -7.80 -1.48 -28.53
C GLY A 231 -7.77 -0.20 -29.38
N GLY A 232 -6.80 0.69 -29.18
CA GLY A 232 -6.71 1.99 -29.86
C GLY A 232 -7.67 3.06 -29.30
N THR A 233 -8.32 2.78 -28.17
CA THR A 233 -9.11 3.78 -27.45
C THR A 233 -8.20 4.59 -26.54
N ASN A 234 -8.38 5.91 -26.54
CA ASN A 234 -7.61 6.81 -25.69
C ASN A 234 -8.52 7.38 -24.60
N GLU A 235 -8.04 7.39 -23.37
CA GLU A 235 -8.69 8.04 -22.23
C GLU A 235 -7.87 9.26 -21.83
N GLU A 236 -8.47 10.45 -21.92
CA GLU A 236 -7.84 11.66 -21.40
C GLU A 236 -8.11 11.77 -19.90
N VAL A 237 -7.04 11.95 -19.13
CA VAL A 237 -7.12 12.20 -17.68
C VAL A 237 -6.73 13.65 -17.43
N PRO A 238 -7.61 14.49 -16.83
CA PRO A 238 -7.31 15.88 -16.58
C PRO A 238 -6.24 16.05 -15.50
N ALA A 239 -5.54 17.18 -15.53
CA ALA A 239 -4.61 17.54 -14.47
C ALA A 239 -5.34 17.55 -13.11
N ARG A 240 -4.67 17.04 -12.08
CA ARG A 240 -5.23 16.95 -10.74
C ARG A 240 -4.15 17.13 -9.70
N THR A 241 -4.52 17.74 -8.58
CA THR A 241 -3.77 17.70 -7.33
C THR A 241 -4.62 17.00 -6.29
N SER A 242 -4.02 16.09 -5.53
CA SER A 242 -4.69 15.35 -4.45
C SER A 242 -3.80 15.32 -3.22
N GLU A 243 -4.42 15.42 -2.05
CA GLU A 243 -3.77 15.14 -0.77
C GLU A 243 -3.98 13.68 -0.39
N GLY A 244 -2.97 13.08 0.22
CA GLY A 244 -2.98 11.66 0.58
C GLY A 244 -2.24 11.40 1.87
N ILE A 245 -2.48 10.21 2.41
CA ILE A 245 -1.73 9.66 3.53
C ILE A 245 -1.15 8.33 3.04
N MET A 246 0.15 8.14 3.23
CA MET A 246 0.80 6.87 2.98
C MET A 246 1.43 6.37 4.27
N THR A 247 1.22 5.09 4.57
CA THR A 247 1.76 4.49 5.79
C THR A 247 2.90 3.54 5.45
N THR A 248 4.02 3.71 6.13
CA THR A 248 5.10 2.71 6.18
C THR A 248 5.05 1.98 7.50
N ILE A 249 5.25 0.67 7.48
CA ILE A 249 5.42 -0.16 8.67
C ILE A 249 6.81 -0.76 8.71
N TYR A 250 7.43 -0.76 9.90
CA TYR A 250 8.65 -1.49 10.18
C TYR A 250 8.27 -2.81 10.83
N GLU A 251 8.47 -3.90 10.10
CA GLU A 251 8.16 -5.25 10.57
C GLU A 251 9.24 -6.21 10.06
N ASN A 252 9.65 -7.17 10.90
CA ASN A 252 10.68 -8.16 10.55
C ASN A 252 12.00 -7.54 10.04
N GLY A 253 12.38 -6.38 10.60
CA GLY A 253 13.65 -5.72 10.30
C GLY A 253 13.67 -4.91 9.01
N VAL A 254 12.51 -4.60 8.41
CA VAL A 254 12.44 -3.81 7.17
C VAL A 254 11.20 -2.94 7.12
N TRP A 255 11.34 -1.73 6.58
CA TRP A 255 10.25 -0.83 6.25
C TRP A 255 9.54 -1.28 4.96
N LYS A 256 8.21 -1.30 4.99
CA LYS A 256 7.34 -1.56 3.84
C LYS A 256 6.20 -0.57 3.79
N VAL A 257 5.68 -0.31 2.61
CA VAL A 257 4.50 0.52 2.39
C VAL A 257 3.24 -0.33 2.46
N ILE A 258 2.23 0.17 3.16
CA ILE A 258 0.88 -0.41 3.21
C ILE A 258 -0.17 0.60 2.77
N SER A 259 -1.23 0.08 2.19
CA SER A 259 -2.48 0.76 1.91
C SER A 259 -3.23 1.07 3.20
N ASN A 260 -4.09 2.07 3.14
CA ASN A 260 -4.97 2.41 4.25
C ASN A 260 -6.00 1.31 4.55
N ASP A 261 -6.39 0.52 3.55
CA ASP A 261 -7.28 -0.61 3.76
C ASP A 261 -6.58 -1.68 4.60
N TYR A 262 -5.33 -2.01 4.26
CA TYR A 262 -4.51 -2.95 5.03
C TYR A 262 -4.25 -2.45 6.45
N LEU A 263 -3.91 -1.17 6.60
CA LEU A 263 -3.77 -0.50 7.90
C LEU A 263 -5.03 -0.67 8.77
N LYS A 264 -6.22 -0.42 8.21
CA LYS A 264 -7.48 -0.54 8.96
C LYS A 264 -7.85 -1.98 9.30
N GLN A 265 -7.54 -2.94 8.42
CA GLN A 265 -7.89 -4.34 8.63
C GLN A 265 -6.96 -5.02 9.63
N HIS A 266 -5.66 -4.73 9.59
CA HIS A 266 -4.64 -5.48 10.33
C HIS A 266 -3.97 -4.68 11.46
N TYR A 267 -4.04 -3.35 11.41
CA TYR A 267 -3.37 -2.48 12.37
C TYR A 267 -4.27 -1.31 12.81
N SER A 268 -5.57 -1.55 12.96
CA SER A 268 -6.54 -0.54 13.40
C SER A 268 -6.14 0.14 14.71
N TYR A 269 -5.47 -0.58 15.61
CA TYR A 269 -4.94 -0.04 16.86
C TYR A 269 -3.88 1.06 16.66
N LEU A 270 -3.14 1.04 15.54
CA LEU A 270 -2.20 2.11 15.19
C LEU A 270 -2.95 3.40 14.81
N THR A 271 -4.16 3.27 14.25
CA THR A 271 -4.98 4.42 13.83
C THR A 271 -5.63 5.17 15.00
N SER A 272 -5.91 4.49 16.12
CA SER A 272 -6.42 5.12 17.35
C SER A 272 -5.31 5.82 18.14
N GLN A 273 -4.17 5.14 18.32
CA GLN A 273 -2.98 5.67 19.02
C GLN A 273 -2.39 6.91 18.34
N GLY A 274 -2.38 6.94 17.00
CA GLY A 274 -1.85 8.07 16.23
C GLY A 274 -2.74 9.31 16.19
N ARG A 275 -4.06 9.18 16.42
CA ARG A 275 -5.01 10.32 16.40
C ARG A 275 -5.18 10.99 17.77
N GLU A 276 -5.00 10.28 18.88
CA GLU A 276 -5.20 10.86 20.21
C GLU A 276 -4.10 11.84 20.65
N LYS A 277 -2.91 11.82 20.03
CA LYS A 277 -1.79 12.72 20.38
C LYS A 277 -1.50 13.83 19.37
N GLY A 278 -2.27 13.91 18.28
CA GLY A 278 -2.06 14.88 17.19
C GLY A 278 -3.00 16.09 17.21
N GLY A 279 -3.86 16.22 18.22
CA GLY A 279 -4.80 17.33 18.33
C GLY A 279 -4.33 18.38 19.32
N HIS A 280 -3.77 19.49 18.81
CA HIS A 280 -4.09 20.88 19.18
C HIS A 280 -3.37 21.84 18.25
#